data_AF-V6KAW7-F1
#
_entry.id   AF-V6KAW7-F1
#
_cell.length_a   1.000
_cell.length_b   1.000
_cell.length_c   1.000
_cell.angle_alpha   90.00
_cell.angle_beta   90.00
_cell.angle_gamma   90.00
#
_symmetry.space_group_name_H-M   'P 1'
#
loop_
_entity.id
_entity.type
_entity.pdbx_description
1 polymer ?
#
loop_
_entity_poly.entity_id
_entity_poly.type
_entity_poly.pdbx_seq_one_letter_code
_entity_poly.pdbx_strand_id
1 'polypeptide(L)'
;MDVCKELGHTNPQKALSDHVPAEHRESLETLTGGYGLKVPAGREWRRDLNVISLQGLILLVNACTKPACAPFKQWAAEVVETVQRDGSYTLEEAEVQPADPGAPVAYAMPEQVAEAIVRLEAHNLQLDEELAQGQRESIALQREMLAIQGETLATQKATLAVQQAMVRAMERIADRFDALVLDRRMPVRHTMVLPTTESVLSDWRQRLSVTEDVWAVAVVIAPVLVEKGELREPLESIAARTGLSVHRVNECLRLLRKHACIRSRGGAEDGAPVYVLNHS
;
A
#
# COMPACT_ATOMS: atom_id res chain seq x y z
N MET A 1 24.95 1.89 -34.34
CA MET A 1 25.86 0.73 -34.16
C MET A 1 27.25 1.19 -34.55
N ASP A 2 28.24 1.04 -33.67
CA ASP A 2 29.65 1.38 -33.97
C ASP A 2 30.38 0.09 -34.39
N VAL A 3 30.58 -0.07 -35.71
CA VAL A 3 31.19 -1.27 -36.28
C VAL A 3 32.62 -1.47 -35.78
N CYS A 4 33.40 -0.40 -35.63
CA CYS A 4 34.78 -0.49 -35.14
C CYS A 4 34.82 -1.03 -33.71
N LYS A 5 33.87 -0.64 -32.87
CA LYS A 5 33.74 -1.16 -31.51
C LYS A 5 33.40 -2.65 -31.48
N GLU A 6 32.46 -3.11 -32.31
CA GLU A 6 32.08 -4.54 -32.42
C GLU A 6 33.24 -5.41 -32.94
N LEU A 7 34.03 -4.86 -33.86
CA LEU A 7 35.27 -5.48 -34.35
C LEU A 7 36.41 -5.46 -33.31
N GLY A 8 36.23 -4.78 -32.16
CA GLY A 8 37.18 -4.76 -31.06
C GLY A 8 38.29 -3.71 -31.20
N HIS A 9 38.13 -2.72 -32.08
CA HIS A 9 39.12 -1.65 -32.23
C HIS A 9 38.97 -0.62 -31.10
N THR A 10 40.04 -0.42 -30.33
CA THR A 10 40.10 0.59 -29.26
C THR A 10 40.10 2.03 -29.80
N ASN A 11 40.56 2.24 -31.03
CA ASN A 11 40.58 3.54 -31.70
C ASN A 11 39.93 3.44 -33.10
N PRO A 12 38.63 3.79 -33.22
CA PRO A 12 37.91 3.75 -34.49
C PRO A 12 38.52 4.64 -35.58
N GLN A 13 39.01 5.83 -35.25
CA GLN A 13 39.59 6.75 -36.24
C GLN A 13 40.88 6.18 -36.84
N LYS A 14 41.73 5.58 -35.99
CA LYS A 14 42.94 4.90 -36.46
C LYS A 14 42.59 3.68 -37.31
N ALA A 15 41.68 2.83 -36.86
CA ALA A 15 41.25 1.64 -37.62
C ALA A 15 40.71 2.00 -39.01
N LEU A 16 39.90 3.06 -39.11
CA LEU A 16 39.43 3.57 -40.39
C LEU A 16 40.57 4.13 -41.24
N SER A 17 41.50 4.89 -40.65
CA SER A 17 42.64 5.43 -41.40
C SER A 17 43.61 4.35 -41.92
N ASP A 18 43.80 3.27 -41.15
CA ASP A 18 44.74 2.19 -41.47
C ASP A 18 44.16 1.21 -42.50
N HIS A 19 42.83 1.06 -42.58
CA HIS A 19 42.18 -0.01 -43.35
C HIS A 19 41.16 0.46 -44.37
N VAL A 20 40.65 1.69 -44.28
CA VAL A 20 39.61 2.21 -45.17
C VAL A 20 40.14 3.44 -45.93
N PRO A 21 40.32 3.33 -47.26
CA PRO A 21 40.71 4.46 -48.10
C PRO A 21 39.79 5.66 -47.93
N ALA A 22 40.31 6.88 -48.18
CA ALA A 22 39.58 8.12 -47.95
C ALA A 22 38.31 8.21 -48.82
N GLU A 23 38.33 7.63 -50.02
CA GLU A 23 37.18 7.54 -50.95
C GLU A 23 36.03 6.67 -50.44
N HIS A 24 36.24 5.89 -49.37
CA HIS A 24 35.24 4.99 -48.80
C HIS A 24 34.80 5.39 -47.40
N ARG A 25 35.19 6.59 -46.93
CA ARG A 25 34.79 7.14 -45.64
C ARG A 25 34.52 8.65 -45.73
N GLU A 26 33.45 9.09 -45.08
CA GLU A 26 33.07 10.50 -45.04
C GLU A 26 32.46 10.86 -43.68
N SER A 27 32.51 12.14 -43.29
CA SER A 27 31.81 12.58 -42.09
C SER A 27 30.31 12.67 -42.36
N LEU A 28 29.51 12.36 -41.34
CA LEU A 28 28.06 12.42 -41.42
C LEU A 28 27.57 13.84 -41.78
N GLU A 29 28.24 14.89 -41.29
CA GLU A 29 27.92 16.28 -41.64
C GLU A 29 28.15 16.58 -43.13
N THR A 30 29.27 16.14 -43.71
CA THR A 30 29.54 16.38 -45.13
C THR A 30 28.57 15.59 -46.01
N LEU A 31 28.34 14.31 -45.68
CA LEU A 31 27.40 13.47 -46.41
C LEU A 31 25.98 14.04 -46.38
N THR A 32 25.45 14.34 -45.18
CA THR A 32 24.09 14.89 -45.05
C THR A 32 23.98 16.28 -45.67
N GLY A 33 25.01 17.11 -45.54
CA GLY A 33 25.09 18.42 -46.18
C GLY A 33 25.00 18.35 -47.71
N GLY A 34 25.61 17.35 -48.33
CA GLY A 34 25.52 17.10 -49.78
C GLY A 34 24.10 16.84 -50.28
N TYR A 35 23.23 16.30 -49.42
CA TYR A 35 21.81 16.06 -49.72
C TYR A 35 20.87 17.15 -49.16
N GLY A 36 21.43 18.25 -48.63
CA GLY A 36 20.64 19.32 -47.98
C GLY A 36 19.98 18.89 -46.66
N LEU A 37 20.40 17.77 -46.09
CA LEU A 37 19.91 17.24 -44.83
C LEU A 37 20.74 17.78 -43.67
N LYS A 38 20.10 18.00 -42.52
CA LYS A 38 20.79 18.31 -41.28
C LYS A 38 21.00 17.03 -40.49
N VAL A 39 22.14 16.91 -39.81
CA VAL A 39 22.38 15.84 -38.85
C VAL A 39 21.31 15.91 -37.76
N PRO A 40 20.46 14.87 -37.58
CA PRO A 40 19.43 14.84 -36.55
C PRO A 40 20.03 15.04 -35.16
N ALA A 41 19.40 15.89 -34.33
CA ALA A 41 19.84 16.12 -32.96
C ALA A 41 19.27 15.03 -32.03
N GLY A 42 20.13 14.42 -31.21
CA GLY A 42 19.77 13.38 -30.25
C GLY A 42 20.01 11.96 -30.75
N ARG A 43 20.19 11.01 -29.81
CA ARG A 43 20.53 9.59 -30.03
C ARG A 43 21.94 9.31 -30.58
N GLU A 44 22.97 9.90 -29.96
CA GLU A 44 24.40 9.57 -30.20
C GLU A 44 24.98 9.96 -31.57
N TRP A 45 24.18 10.54 -32.47
CA TRP A 45 24.66 10.96 -33.80
C TRP A 45 25.46 12.25 -33.67
N ARG A 46 26.76 12.16 -33.97
CA ARG A 46 27.68 13.29 -33.97
C ARG A 46 28.01 13.70 -35.40
N ARG A 47 28.32 14.99 -35.59
CA ARG A 47 28.69 15.54 -36.90
C ARG A 47 29.99 14.95 -37.45
N ASP A 48 30.92 14.63 -36.54
CA ASP A 48 32.22 14.02 -36.82
C ASP A 48 32.16 12.47 -36.94
N LEU A 49 30.96 11.88 -36.93
CA LEU A 49 30.80 10.44 -37.08
C LEU A 49 31.17 10.04 -38.51
N ASN A 50 32.06 9.05 -38.66
CA ASN A 50 32.43 8.54 -39.97
C ASN A 50 31.39 7.53 -40.47
N VAL A 51 30.89 7.79 -41.66
CA VAL A 51 30.09 6.85 -42.45
C VAL A 51 31.01 6.20 -43.46
N ILE A 52 30.90 4.89 -43.65
CA ILE A 52 31.70 4.14 -44.62
C ILE A 52 30.81 3.52 -45.69
N SER A 53 31.33 3.41 -46.90
CA SER A 53 30.66 2.68 -47.98
C SER A 53 30.65 1.18 -47.69
N LEU A 54 29.86 0.41 -48.45
CA LEU A 54 29.89 -1.05 -48.38
C LEU A 54 31.29 -1.60 -48.68
N GLN A 55 31.97 -1.03 -49.68
CA GLN A 55 33.36 -1.39 -50.01
C GLN A 55 34.30 -1.11 -48.84
N GLY A 56 34.18 0.05 -48.20
CA GLY A 56 34.95 0.39 -47.00
C GLY A 56 34.70 -0.57 -45.84
N LEU A 57 33.44 -0.99 -45.64
CA LEU A 57 33.09 -2.00 -44.64
C LEU A 57 33.75 -3.35 -44.92
N ILE A 58 33.70 -3.83 -46.17
CA ILE A 58 34.32 -5.09 -46.57
C ILE A 58 35.84 -5.05 -46.32
N LEU A 59 36.50 -3.94 -46.69
CA LEU A 59 37.93 -3.75 -46.43
C LEU A 59 38.26 -3.76 -44.93
N LEU A 60 37.46 -3.05 -44.13
CA LEU A 60 37.64 -2.98 -42.69
C LEU A 60 37.52 -4.36 -42.01
N VAL A 61 36.49 -5.13 -42.38
CA VAL A 61 36.27 -6.48 -41.82
C VAL A 61 37.38 -7.43 -42.29
N ASN A 62 37.80 -7.35 -43.55
CA ASN A 62 38.90 -8.16 -44.08
C ASN A 62 40.26 -7.83 -43.41
N ALA A 63 40.47 -6.60 -42.97
CA ALA A 63 41.66 -6.22 -42.22
C ALA A 63 41.62 -6.63 -40.73
N CYS A 64 40.43 -6.82 -40.15
CA CYS A 64 40.27 -7.14 -38.73
C CYS A 64 40.88 -8.51 -38.36
N THR A 65 41.73 -8.58 -37.34
CA THR A 65 42.39 -9.84 -36.93
C THR A 65 41.58 -10.69 -35.95
N LYS A 66 40.39 -10.23 -35.55
CA LYS A 66 39.52 -10.96 -34.61
C LYS A 66 39.08 -12.29 -35.24
N PRO A 67 39.18 -13.43 -34.53
CA PRO A 67 38.80 -14.73 -35.08
C PRO A 67 37.32 -14.81 -35.48
N ALA A 68 36.46 -14.01 -34.84
CA ALA A 68 35.04 -13.90 -35.22
C ALA A 68 34.81 -13.40 -36.65
N CYS A 69 35.79 -12.74 -37.28
CA CYS A 69 35.69 -12.30 -38.67
C CYS A 69 36.10 -13.39 -39.68
N ALA A 70 36.70 -14.49 -39.22
CA ALA A 70 37.21 -15.54 -40.11
C ALA A 70 36.14 -16.14 -41.05
N PRO A 71 34.90 -16.43 -40.61
CA PRO A 71 33.86 -16.95 -41.50
C PRO A 71 33.56 -16.02 -42.67
N PHE A 72 33.47 -14.71 -42.42
CA PHE A 72 33.24 -13.72 -43.47
C PHE A 72 34.40 -13.66 -44.47
N LYS A 73 35.64 -13.70 -43.99
CA LYS A 73 36.83 -13.67 -44.85
C LYS A 73 36.93 -14.91 -45.72
N GLN A 74 36.62 -16.08 -45.15
CA GLN A 74 36.59 -17.34 -45.89
C GLN A 74 35.51 -17.28 -46.98
N TRP A 75 34.30 -16.83 -46.63
CA TRP A 75 33.23 -16.63 -47.60
C TRP A 75 33.63 -15.66 -48.72
N ALA A 76 34.25 -14.53 -48.40
CA ALA A 76 34.72 -13.58 -49.41
C ALA A 76 35.78 -14.20 -50.34
N ALA A 77 36.67 -15.05 -49.81
CA ALA A 77 37.64 -15.77 -50.62
C ALA A 77 36.97 -16.80 -51.54
N GLU A 78 36.01 -17.57 -51.03
CA GLU A 78 35.21 -18.53 -51.81
C GLU A 78 34.42 -17.83 -52.94
N VAL A 79 33.83 -16.67 -52.66
CA VAL A 79 33.13 -15.86 -53.67
C VAL A 79 34.10 -15.43 -54.77
N VAL A 80 35.27 -14.89 -54.41
CA VAL A 80 36.27 -14.45 -55.39
C VAL A 80 36.78 -15.62 -56.23
N GLU A 81 37.08 -16.76 -55.61
CA GLU A 81 37.49 -17.98 -56.30
C GLU A 81 36.42 -18.46 -57.29
N THR A 82 35.15 -18.51 -56.85
CA THR A 82 34.02 -18.95 -57.68
C THR A 82 33.80 -18.01 -58.86
N VAL A 83 33.80 -16.69 -58.64
CA VAL A 83 33.67 -15.71 -59.73
C VAL A 83 34.83 -15.83 -60.73
N GLN A 84 36.06 -16.06 -60.25
CA GLN A 84 37.21 -16.22 -61.15
C GLN A 84 37.14 -17.51 -61.97
N ARG A 85 36.65 -18.61 -61.39
CA ARG A 85 36.55 -19.91 -62.07
C ARG A 85 35.34 -20.00 -63.00
N ASP A 86 34.18 -19.57 -62.52
CA ASP A 86 32.86 -19.82 -63.12
C ASP A 86 32.25 -18.55 -63.76
N GLY A 87 32.90 -17.39 -63.59
CA GLY A 87 32.47 -16.10 -64.15
C GLY A 87 31.34 -15.42 -63.39
N SER A 88 30.76 -16.08 -62.39
CA SER A 88 29.67 -15.55 -61.57
C SER A 88 29.59 -16.24 -60.20
N TYR A 89 28.91 -15.62 -59.25
CA TYR A 89 28.56 -16.22 -57.96
C TYR A 89 27.08 -15.94 -57.70
N THR A 90 26.33 -17.00 -57.39
CA THR A 90 24.89 -16.93 -57.09
C THR A 90 24.61 -17.69 -55.81
N LEU A 91 23.72 -17.15 -54.98
CA LEU A 91 23.19 -17.87 -53.83
C LEU A 91 22.27 -18.99 -54.32
N GLU A 92 22.26 -20.10 -53.60
CA GLU A 92 21.37 -21.22 -53.87
C GLU A 92 19.92 -20.79 -53.61
N GLU A 93 19.03 -21.02 -54.57
CA GLU A 93 17.61 -20.73 -54.41
C GLU A 93 16.97 -21.73 -53.44
N ALA A 94 16.01 -21.27 -52.64
CA ALA A 94 15.27 -22.15 -51.75
C ALA A 94 14.47 -23.17 -52.57
N GLU A 95 14.40 -24.42 -52.10
CA GLU A 95 13.60 -25.49 -52.72
C GLU A 95 12.12 -25.09 -52.88
N VAL A 96 11.62 -24.29 -51.93
CA VAL A 96 10.27 -23.75 -51.93
C VAL A 96 10.31 -22.26 -52.24
N GLN A 97 9.79 -21.89 -53.40
CA GLN A 97 9.61 -20.50 -53.79
C GLN A 97 8.22 -19.99 -53.37
N PRO A 98 8.08 -18.68 -53.09
CA PRO A 98 6.77 -18.09 -52.85
C PRO A 98 5.87 -18.26 -54.09
N ALA A 99 4.61 -18.64 -53.87
CA ALA A 99 3.65 -18.87 -54.97
C ALA A 99 3.06 -17.57 -55.55
N ASP A 100 3.25 -16.44 -54.87
CA ASP A 100 2.62 -15.17 -55.23
C ASP A 100 3.29 -14.53 -56.47
N PRO A 101 2.51 -14.07 -57.47
CA PRO A 101 3.05 -13.37 -58.63
C PRO A 101 3.79 -12.10 -58.21
N GLY A 102 5.09 -12.02 -58.54
CA GLY A 102 5.94 -10.88 -58.23
C GLY A 102 6.60 -10.93 -56.84
N ALA A 103 6.46 -12.03 -56.10
CA ALA A 103 7.24 -12.25 -54.90
C ALA A 103 8.75 -12.34 -55.22
N PRO A 104 9.63 -11.84 -54.32
CA PRO A 104 11.07 -11.97 -54.51
C PRO A 104 11.48 -13.45 -54.46
N VAL A 105 12.54 -13.78 -55.19
CA VAL A 105 13.16 -15.12 -55.16
C VAL A 105 13.65 -15.39 -53.73
N ALA A 106 13.24 -16.52 -53.17
CA ALA A 106 13.73 -17.00 -51.89
C ALA A 106 15.05 -17.75 -52.10
N TYR A 107 16.03 -17.48 -51.23
CA TYR A 107 17.32 -18.17 -51.23
C TYR A 107 17.40 -19.13 -50.05
N ALA A 108 18.16 -20.22 -50.24
CA ALA A 108 18.42 -21.21 -49.21
C ALA A 108 19.06 -20.55 -47.98
N MET A 109 18.47 -20.80 -46.82
CA MET A 109 18.96 -20.26 -45.56
C MET A 109 20.07 -21.16 -45.03
N PRO A 110 21.20 -20.60 -44.54
CA PRO A 110 22.24 -21.40 -43.90
C PRO A 110 21.69 -22.21 -42.73
N GLU A 111 22.13 -23.47 -42.59
CA GLU A 111 21.66 -24.40 -41.56
C GLU A 111 21.81 -23.82 -40.15
N GLN A 112 22.91 -23.12 -39.87
CA GLN A 112 23.16 -22.52 -38.55
C GLN A 112 22.12 -21.45 -38.19
N VAL A 113 21.60 -20.73 -39.19
CA VAL A 113 20.54 -19.73 -39.00
C VAL A 113 19.20 -20.43 -38.82
N ALA A 114 18.92 -21.47 -39.62
CA ALA A 114 17.72 -22.29 -39.49
C ALA A 114 17.61 -22.89 -38.08
N GLU A 115 18.67 -23.53 -37.60
CA GLU A 115 18.74 -24.12 -36.26
C GLU A 115 18.58 -23.07 -35.15
N ALA A 116 19.18 -21.88 -35.33
CA ALA A 116 19.04 -20.79 -34.37
C ALA A 116 17.59 -20.30 -34.28
N ILE A 117 16.91 -20.19 -35.41
CA ILE A 117 15.48 -19.83 -35.48
C ILE A 117 14.65 -20.93 -34.79
N VAL A 118 14.84 -22.20 -35.15
CA VAL A 118 14.09 -23.32 -34.55
C VAL A 118 14.29 -23.36 -33.03
N ARG A 119 15.52 -23.18 -32.55
CA ARG A 119 15.81 -23.13 -31.11
C ARG A 119 15.12 -21.94 -30.43
N LEU A 120 15.10 -20.79 -31.08
CA LEU A 120 14.45 -19.59 -30.56
C LEU A 120 12.93 -19.76 -30.52
N GLU A 121 12.33 -20.33 -31.57
CA GLU A 121 10.90 -20.63 -31.62
C GLU A 121 10.50 -21.64 -30.55
N ALA A 122 11.28 -22.71 -30.37
CA ALA A 122 11.06 -23.68 -29.30
C ALA A 122 11.09 -23.03 -27.90
N HIS A 123 12.04 -22.11 -27.67
CA HIS A 123 12.10 -21.37 -26.42
C HIS A 123 10.91 -20.40 -26.24
N ASN A 124 10.51 -19.69 -27.30
CA ASN A 124 9.36 -18.79 -27.26
C ASN A 124 8.06 -19.56 -26.95
N LEU A 125 7.87 -20.74 -27.54
CA LEU A 125 6.71 -21.59 -27.26
C LEU A 125 6.64 -21.99 -25.78
N GLN A 126 7.79 -22.29 -25.15
CA GLN A 126 7.85 -22.58 -23.71
C GLN A 126 7.45 -21.36 -22.88
N LEU A 127 7.97 -20.18 -23.21
CA LEU A 127 7.62 -18.94 -22.51
C LEU A 127 6.14 -18.60 -22.66
N ASP A 128 5.57 -18.79 -23.85
CA ASP A 128 4.15 -18.58 -24.10
C ASP A 128 3.27 -19.53 -23.27
N GLU A 129 3.71 -20.79 -23.10
CA GLU A 129 3.04 -21.76 -22.24
C GLU A 129 3.09 -21.35 -20.75
N GLU A 130 4.25 -20.92 -20.26
CA GLU A 130 4.43 -20.41 -18.89
C GLU A 130 3.55 -19.18 -18.63
N LEU A 131 3.49 -18.23 -19.59
CA LEU A 131 2.63 -17.06 -19.50
C LEU A 131 1.16 -17.45 -19.47
N ALA A 132 0.74 -18.39 -20.32
CA ALA A 132 -0.63 -18.89 -20.33
C ALA A 132 -0.99 -19.56 -18.99
N GLN A 133 -0.06 -20.29 -18.38
CA GLN A 133 -0.26 -20.87 -17.04
C GLN A 133 -0.40 -19.78 -15.97
N GLY A 134 0.51 -18.81 -15.92
CA GLY A 134 0.46 -17.71 -14.95
C GLY A 134 -0.83 -16.88 -15.06
N GLN A 135 -1.34 -16.67 -16.28
CA GLN A 135 -2.64 -16.02 -16.50
C GLN A 135 -3.80 -16.82 -15.92
N ARG A 136 -3.82 -18.15 -16.12
CA ARG A 136 -4.86 -19.02 -15.56
C ARG A 136 -4.84 -18.99 -14.03
N GLU A 137 -3.67 -19.05 -13.43
CA GLU A 137 -3.50 -18.96 -11.96
C GLU A 137 -3.97 -17.60 -11.43
N SER A 138 -3.61 -16.50 -12.11
CA SER A 138 -4.08 -15.16 -11.74
C SER A 138 -5.61 -15.04 -11.80
N ILE A 139 -6.24 -15.55 -12.87
CA ILE A 139 -7.70 -15.57 -12.99
C ILE A 139 -8.33 -16.42 -11.88
N ALA A 140 -7.73 -17.57 -11.53
CA ALA A 140 -8.22 -18.42 -10.45
C ALA A 140 -8.19 -17.67 -9.10
N LEU A 141 -7.06 -17.03 -8.77
CA LEU A 141 -6.92 -16.23 -7.54
C LEU A 141 -7.88 -15.04 -7.50
N GLN A 142 -8.09 -14.35 -8.63
CA GLN A 142 -9.06 -13.26 -8.73
C GLN A 142 -10.49 -13.76 -8.45
N ARG A 143 -10.86 -14.93 -9.00
CA ARG A 143 -12.18 -15.53 -8.75
C ARG A 143 -12.36 -15.91 -7.27
N GLU A 144 -11.34 -16.49 -6.65
CA GLU A 144 -11.36 -16.85 -5.23
C GLU A 144 -11.50 -15.60 -4.34
N MET A 145 -10.73 -14.55 -4.64
CA MET A 145 -10.83 -13.28 -3.93
C MET A 145 -12.23 -12.65 -4.06
N LEU A 146 -12.83 -12.67 -5.25
CA LEU A 146 -14.19 -12.18 -5.46
C LEU A 146 -15.22 -13.02 -4.69
N ALA A 147 -15.03 -14.34 -4.59
CA ALA A 147 -15.90 -15.21 -3.79
C ALA A 147 -15.83 -14.86 -2.29
N ILE A 148 -14.61 -14.71 -1.74
CA ILE A 148 -14.39 -14.30 -0.34
C ILE A 148 -14.98 -12.90 -0.08
N GLN A 149 -14.83 -11.96 -1.03
CA GLN A 149 -15.47 -10.65 -0.94
C GLN A 149 -17.00 -10.77 -0.91
N GLY A 150 -17.58 -11.67 -1.71
CA GLY A 150 -19.01 -11.95 -1.68
C GLY A 150 -19.49 -12.48 -0.32
N GLU A 151 -18.78 -13.45 0.25
CA GLU A 151 -19.11 -14.02 1.56
C GLU A 151 -18.96 -13.01 2.71
N THR A 152 -17.90 -12.20 2.68
CA THR A 152 -17.70 -11.13 3.68
C THR A 152 -18.79 -10.07 3.59
N LEU A 153 -19.24 -9.68 2.39
CA LEU A 153 -20.39 -8.80 2.24
C LEU A 153 -21.69 -9.42 2.75
N ALA A 154 -21.89 -10.73 2.55
CA ALA A 154 -23.07 -11.43 3.07
C ALA A 154 -23.09 -11.45 4.62
N THR A 155 -21.95 -11.74 5.25
CA THR A 155 -21.83 -11.72 6.73
C THR A 155 -22.00 -10.31 7.30
N GLN A 156 -21.48 -9.28 6.62
CA GLN A 156 -21.72 -7.88 6.99
C GLN A 156 -23.21 -7.52 6.93
N LYS A 157 -23.91 -7.91 5.86
CA LYS A 157 -25.37 -7.69 5.74
C LYS A 157 -26.16 -8.39 6.84
N ALA A 158 -25.81 -9.64 7.16
CA ALA A 158 -26.46 -10.38 8.24
C ALA A 158 -26.24 -9.70 9.61
N THR A 159 -25.01 -9.23 9.87
CA THR A 159 -24.68 -8.52 11.10
C THR A 159 -25.46 -7.21 11.23
N LEU A 160 -25.57 -6.44 10.15
CA LEU A 160 -26.39 -5.22 10.11
C LEU A 160 -27.88 -5.53 10.37
N ALA A 161 -28.42 -6.61 9.83
CA ALA A 161 -29.80 -7.02 10.08
C ALA A 161 -30.03 -7.36 11.56
N VAL A 162 -29.08 -8.04 12.21
CA VAL A 162 -29.14 -8.32 13.66
C VAL A 162 -29.09 -7.02 14.46
N GLN A 163 -28.21 -6.09 14.12
CA GLN A 163 -28.14 -4.77 14.77
C GLN A 163 -29.45 -3.98 14.63
N GLN A 164 -30.07 -3.98 13.44
CA GLN A 164 -31.37 -3.35 13.22
C GLN A 164 -32.48 -4.00 14.05
N ALA A 165 -32.51 -5.34 14.14
CA ALA A 165 -33.47 -6.05 14.97
C ALA A 165 -33.31 -5.72 16.46
N MET A 166 -32.07 -5.57 16.93
CA MET A 166 -31.76 -5.14 18.29
C MET A 166 -32.26 -3.71 18.57
N VAL A 167 -32.02 -2.77 17.65
CA VAL A 167 -32.56 -1.39 17.78
C VAL A 167 -34.08 -1.40 17.88
N ARG A 168 -34.77 -2.13 17.00
CA ARG A 168 -36.24 -2.27 17.04
C ARG A 168 -36.76 -2.96 18.31
N ALA A 169 -35.97 -3.84 18.92
CA ALA A 169 -36.32 -4.43 20.21
C ALA A 169 -36.17 -3.40 21.33
N MET A 170 -35.12 -2.59 21.30
CA MET A 170 -34.89 -1.49 22.23
C MET A 170 -36.01 -0.43 22.15
N GLU A 171 -36.42 -0.05 20.94
CA GLU A 171 -37.56 0.86 20.70
C GLU A 171 -38.85 0.31 21.32
N ARG A 172 -39.18 -0.97 21.09
CA ARG A 172 -40.34 -1.61 21.72
C ARG A 172 -40.28 -1.65 23.25
N ILE A 173 -39.08 -1.80 23.81
CA ILE A 173 -38.88 -1.75 25.26
C ILE A 173 -39.13 -0.32 25.76
N ALA A 174 -38.58 0.69 25.08
CA ALA A 174 -38.81 2.10 25.40
C ALA A 174 -40.31 2.48 25.31
N ASP A 175 -41.00 2.08 24.25
CA ASP A 175 -42.45 2.32 24.09
C ASP A 175 -43.27 1.70 25.23
N ARG A 176 -42.89 0.50 25.71
CA ARG A 176 -43.54 -0.12 26.88
C ARG A 176 -43.24 0.63 28.17
N PHE A 177 -42.02 1.15 28.34
CA PHE A 177 -41.70 2.00 29.48
C PHE A 177 -42.50 3.30 29.45
N ASP A 178 -42.62 3.94 28.29
CA ASP A 178 -43.43 5.15 28.13
C ASP A 178 -44.91 4.88 28.40
N ALA A 179 -45.44 3.74 27.94
CA ALA A 179 -46.81 3.32 28.28
C ALA A 179 -46.99 3.14 29.79
N LEU A 180 -46.03 2.52 30.50
CA LEU A 180 -46.07 2.39 31.96
C LEU A 180 -45.92 3.74 32.69
N VAL A 181 -45.13 4.67 32.15
CA VAL A 181 -44.98 6.03 32.70
C VAL A 181 -46.25 6.86 32.49
N LEU A 182 -46.94 6.67 31.36
CA LEU A 182 -48.23 7.29 31.06
C LEU A 182 -49.37 6.68 31.89
N ASP A 183 -49.37 5.36 32.11
CA ASP A 183 -50.35 4.69 32.99
C ASP A 183 -50.12 5.05 34.48
N ARG A 184 -48.89 5.43 34.83
CA ARG A 184 -48.55 6.00 36.14
C ARG A 184 -48.97 7.47 36.30
N ARG A 185 -49.49 8.12 35.25
CA ARG A 185 -50.16 9.44 35.35
C ARG A 185 -51.67 9.31 35.53
N MET A 186 -52.10 8.44 36.43
CA MET A 186 -53.30 8.66 37.24
C MET A 186 -52.86 9.32 38.56
N PRO A 187 -53.61 10.29 39.12
CA PRO A 187 -53.06 11.25 40.08
C PRO A 187 -52.89 10.61 41.46
N VAL A 188 -51.75 9.96 41.70
CA VAL A 188 -51.33 9.62 43.05
C VAL A 188 -50.53 10.81 43.58
N ARG A 189 -51.14 11.54 44.51
CA ARG A 189 -50.49 12.53 45.37
C ARG A 189 -49.29 11.85 46.05
N HIS A 190 -48.08 12.11 45.57
CA HIS A 190 -46.88 11.82 46.34
C HIS A 190 -46.59 12.99 47.27
N THR A 191 -46.97 12.78 48.53
CA THR A 191 -46.52 13.55 49.68
C THR A 191 -44.99 13.60 49.68
N MET A 192 -44.39 14.78 49.54
CA MET A 192 -42.96 14.97 49.80
C MET A 192 -42.71 14.73 51.30
N VAL A 193 -42.08 13.62 51.64
CA VAL A 193 -41.54 13.37 52.98
C VAL A 193 -40.11 13.91 52.99
N LEU A 194 -39.80 14.85 53.89
CA LEU A 194 -38.43 15.33 54.06
C LEU A 194 -37.51 14.16 54.49
N PRO A 195 -36.29 14.04 53.95
CA PRO A 195 -35.38 12.98 54.31
C PRO A 195 -34.94 13.15 55.77
N THR A 196 -35.16 12.13 56.59
CA THR A 196 -34.65 12.07 57.96
C THR A 196 -33.24 11.49 57.96
N THR A 197 -32.40 11.85 58.94
CA THR A 197 -31.02 11.34 59.09
C THR A 197 -30.93 9.81 59.03
N GLU A 198 -31.92 9.12 59.60
CA GLU A 198 -31.98 7.65 59.59
C GLU A 198 -32.22 7.08 58.18
N SER A 199 -33.06 7.72 57.37
CA SER A 199 -33.28 7.33 55.97
C SER A 199 -32.04 7.52 55.10
N VAL A 200 -31.27 8.60 55.32
CA VAL A 200 -30.02 8.87 54.59
C VAL A 200 -28.93 7.86 54.95
N LEU A 201 -28.78 7.54 56.25
CA LEU A 201 -27.82 6.55 56.70
C LEU A 201 -28.17 5.14 56.18
N SER A 202 -29.45 4.78 56.13
CA SER A 202 -29.90 3.50 55.58
C SER A 202 -29.58 3.37 54.08
N ASP A 203 -29.83 4.42 53.29
CA ASP A 203 -29.49 4.45 51.86
C ASP A 203 -27.97 4.34 51.63
N TRP A 204 -27.18 5.06 52.42
CA TRP A 204 -25.72 4.99 52.32
C TRP A 204 -25.17 3.63 52.73
N ARG A 205 -25.77 2.96 53.73
CA ARG A 205 -25.39 1.61 54.15
C ARG A 205 -25.61 0.57 53.06
N GLN A 206 -26.58 0.77 52.16
CA GLN A 206 -26.77 -0.10 51.00
C GLN A 206 -25.73 0.12 49.89
N ARG A 207 -25.15 1.33 49.80
CA ARG A 207 -24.25 1.75 48.70
C ARG A 207 -22.77 1.66 49.04
N LEU A 208 -22.41 1.63 50.32
CA LEU A 208 -21.02 1.64 50.80
C LEU A 208 -20.54 0.25 51.21
N SER A 209 -19.32 -0.11 50.81
CA SER A 209 -18.61 -1.27 51.32
C SER A 209 -18.10 -0.99 52.74
N VAL A 210 -18.49 -1.83 53.70
CA VAL A 210 -18.33 -1.61 55.15
C VAL A 210 -16.87 -1.57 55.58
N THR A 211 -16.31 -0.37 55.68
CA THR A 211 -15.15 -0.10 56.54
C THR A 211 -15.59 0.79 57.70
N GLU A 212 -15.17 0.42 58.91
CA GLU A 212 -15.60 1.05 60.16
C GLU A 212 -15.34 2.58 60.16
N ASP A 213 -14.21 3.00 59.59
CA ASP A 213 -13.83 4.41 59.50
C ASP A 213 -14.76 5.24 58.60
N VAL A 214 -15.21 4.67 57.48
CA VAL A 214 -16.10 5.37 56.54
C VAL A 214 -17.47 5.56 57.17
N TRP A 215 -17.92 4.56 57.95
CA TRP A 215 -19.18 4.65 58.67
C TRP A 215 -19.11 5.64 59.84
N ALA A 216 -17.99 5.70 60.56
CA ALA A 216 -17.76 6.70 61.60
C ALA A 216 -17.85 8.14 61.05
N VAL A 217 -17.27 8.40 59.87
CA VAL A 217 -17.41 9.70 59.19
C VAL A 217 -18.84 9.94 58.71
N ALA A 218 -19.51 8.93 58.14
CA ALA A 218 -20.88 9.03 57.64
C ALA A 218 -21.91 9.43 58.72
N VAL A 219 -21.82 8.81 59.91
CA VAL A 219 -22.70 9.12 61.05
C VAL A 219 -22.51 10.55 61.56
N VAL A 220 -21.29 11.07 61.48
CA VAL A 220 -20.96 12.43 61.94
C VAL A 220 -21.47 13.50 60.97
N ILE A 221 -21.45 13.25 59.66
CA ILE A 221 -21.80 14.25 58.63
C ILE A 221 -23.26 14.18 58.18
N ALA A 222 -23.92 13.02 58.23
CA ALA A 222 -25.30 12.85 57.75
C ALA A 222 -26.32 13.76 58.48
N PRO A 223 -26.27 13.94 59.81
CA PRO A 223 -27.18 14.86 60.51
C PRO A 223 -26.97 16.32 60.07
N VAL A 224 -25.71 16.74 59.92
CA VAL A 224 -25.35 18.10 59.49
C VAL A 224 -25.86 18.38 58.07
N LEU A 225 -25.72 17.39 57.19
CA LEU A 225 -26.19 17.47 55.80
C LEU A 225 -27.71 17.47 55.68
N VAL A 226 -28.44 16.84 56.61
CA VAL A 226 -29.92 16.86 56.65
C VAL A 226 -30.45 18.16 57.26
N GLU A 227 -29.82 18.66 58.33
CA GLU A 227 -30.28 19.88 59.01
C GLU A 227 -29.88 21.17 58.29
N LYS A 228 -28.64 21.24 57.80
CA LYS A 228 -28.08 22.45 57.17
C LYS A 228 -28.07 22.38 55.64
N GLY A 229 -28.34 21.22 55.04
CA GLY A 229 -28.31 21.00 53.59
C GLY A 229 -26.91 20.95 52.96
N GLU A 230 -25.89 21.43 53.67
CA GLU A 230 -24.50 21.47 53.22
C GLU A 230 -23.51 21.32 54.39
N LEU A 231 -22.39 20.67 54.12
CA LEU A 231 -21.26 20.51 55.04
C LEU A 231 -20.16 21.49 54.61
N ARG A 232 -19.90 22.49 55.45
CA ARG A 232 -18.85 23.53 55.25
C ARG A 232 -17.74 23.49 56.30
N GLU A 233 -17.63 22.40 57.04
CA GLU A 233 -16.69 22.30 58.15
C GLU A 233 -15.28 21.90 57.64
N PRO A 234 -14.20 22.47 58.22
CA PRO A 234 -12.84 22.08 57.88
C PRO A 234 -12.60 20.62 58.29
N LEU A 235 -11.72 19.93 57.56
CA LEU A 235 -11.48 18.48 57.73
C LEU A 235 -10.94 18.14 59.14
N GLU A 236 -10.26 19.09 59.77
CA GLU A 236 -9.75 19.05 61.14
C GLU A 236 -10.88 18.93 62.18
N SER A 237 -12.02 19.59 61.95
CA SER A 237 -13.21 19.51 62.82
C SER A 237 -13.84 18.11 62.77
N ILE A 238 -13.91 17.53 61.56
CA ILE A 238 -14.46 16.18 61.35
C ILE A 238 -13.50 15.14 61.93
N ALA A 239 -12.18 15.31 61.76
CA ALA A 239 -11.15 14.49 62.37
C ALA A 239 -11.23 14.48 63.91
N ALA A 240 -11.40 15.64 64.53
CA ALA A 240 -11.56 15.75 65.99
C ALA A 240 -12.81 15.02 66.52
N ARG A 241 -13.91 15.06 65.77
CA ARG A 241 -15.18 14.39 66.15
C ARG A 241 -15.20 12.89 65.88
N THR A 242 -14.38 12.41 64.95
CA THR A 242 -14.31 10.99 64.57
C THR A 242 -13.13 10.26 65.20
N GLY A 243 -12.15 10.98 65.77
CA GLY A 243 -10.91 10.40 66.30
C GLY A 243 -9.94 9.92 65.21
N LEU A 244 -10.23 10.21 63.94
CA LEU A 244 -9.43 9.80 62.79
C LEU A 244 -8.43 10.91 62.39
N SER A 245 -7.35 10.53 61.69
CA SER A 245 -6.44 11.52 61.12
C SER A 245 -7.09 12.25 59.94
N VAL A 246 -6.70 13.51 59.71
CA VAL A 246 -7.22 14.36 58.62
C VAL A 246 -7.09 13.67 57.25
N HIS A 247 -5.98 12.97 57.02
CA HIS A 247 -5.75 12.20 55.79
C HIS A 247 -6.79 11.07 55.62
N ARG A 248 -7.11 10.35 56.70
CA ARG A 248 -8.07 9.23 56.66
C ARG A 248 -9.50 9.72 56.48
N VAL A 249 -9.87 10.86 57.07
CA VAL A 249 -11.16 11.52 56.82
C VAL A 249 -11.31 11.93 55.36
N ASN A 250 -10.26 12.47 54.74
CA ASN A 250 -10.29 12.86 53.33
C ASN A 250 -10.51 11.65 52.40
N GLU A 251 -9.84 10.53 52.67
CA GLU A 251 -10.07 9.27 51.93
C GLU A 251 -11.50 8.74 52.11
N CYS A 252 -12.07 8.85 53.31
CA CYS A 252 -13.46 8.46 53.58
C CYS A 252 -14.46 9.33 52.79
N LEU A 253 -14.26 10.65 52.74
CA LEU A 253 -15.11 11.56 51.95
C LEU A 253 -14.98 11.30 50.44
N ARG A 254 -13.79 10.94 49.97
CA ARG A 254 -13.56 10.52 48.58
C ARG A 254 -14.35 9.25 48.24
N LEU A 255 -14.40 8.27 49.15
CA LEU A 255 -15.21 7.06 48.98
C LEU A 255 -16.71 7.38 48.98
N LEU A 256 -17.18 8.22 49.90
CA LEU A 256 -18.58 8.67 49.92
C LEU A 256 -18.99 9.37 48.61
N ARG A 257 -18.08 10.14 48.00
CA ARG A 257 -18.33 10.74 46.69
C ARG A 257 -18.35 9.70 45.56
N LYS A 258 -17.42 8.75 45.56
CA LYS A 258 -17.34 7.68 44.54
C LYS A 258 -18.62 6.83 44.53
N HIS A 259 -19.19 6.57 45.69
CA HIS A 259 -20.44 5.81 45.85
C HIS A 259 -21.70 6.70 45.79
N ALA A 260 -21.55 7.92 45.26
CA ALA A 260 -22.65 8.85 45.01
C ALA A 260 -23.49 9.17 46.26
N CYS A 261 -22.91 9.13 47.46
CA CYS A 261 -23.56 9.49 48.72
C CYS A 261 -23.56 11.02 48.93
N ILE A 262 -22.45 11.68 48.55
CA ILE A 262 -22.28 13.15 48.62
C ILE A 262 -21.71 13.70 47.31
N ARG A 263 -22.01 14.97 47.00
CA ARG A 263 -21.38 15.71 45.89
C ARG A 263 -20.63 16.92 46.43
N SER A 264 -19.51 17.27 45.78
CA SER A 264 -18.78 18.50 46.11
C SER A 264 -19.37 19.68 45.32
N ARG A 265 -19.67 20.78 46.03
CA ARG A 265 -20.29 21.99 45.47
C ARG A 265 -19.29 23.15 45.30
N GLY A 266 -18.02 22.95 45.63
CA GLY A 266 -16.95 23.95 45.55
C GLY A 266 -16.17 24.10 46.86
N GLY A 267 -15.39 25.17 46.99
CA GLY A 267 -14.76 25.59 48.25
C GLY A 267 -15.52 26.77 48.87
N ALA A 268 -15.57 26.84 50.20
CA ALA A 268 -16.04 28.01 50.92
C ALA A 268 -14.98 29.14 50.89
N GLU A 269 -15.37 30.35 51.29
CA GLU A 269 -14.49 31.55 51.25
C GLU A 269 -13.22 31.41 52.11
N ASP A 270 -13.21 30.45 53.04
CA ASP A 270 -12.09 30.06 53.91
C ASP A 270 -11.21 28.92 53.35
N GLY A 271 -11.53 28.41 52.15
CA GLY A 271 -10.80 27.34 51.48
C GLY A 271 -11.24 25.92 51.85
N ALA A 272 -12.25 25.74 52.72
CA ALA A 272 -12.77 24.42 53.09
C ALA A 272 -13.69 23.84 51.99
N PRO A 273 -13.61 22.53 51.66
CA PRO A 273 -14.46 21.92 50.64
C PRO A 273 -15.93 21.79 51.11
N VAL A 274 -16.88 22.26 50.30
CA VAL A 274 -18.32 22.21 50.57
C VAL A 274 -18.93 20.95 49.96
N TYR A 275 -19.65 20.17 50.77
CA TYR A 275 -20.33 18.95 50.35
C TYR A 275 -21.85 19.04 50.55
N VAL A 276 -22.63 18.46 49.64
CA VAL A 276 -24.11 18.37 49.69
C VAL A 276 -24.58 16.94 49.48
N LEU A 277 -25.78 16.61 49.98
CA LEU A 277 -26.42 15.32 49.74
C LEU A 277 -26.67 15.11 48.25
N ASN A 278 -26.43 13.89 47.80
CA ASN A 278 -26.82 13.49 46.47
C ASN A 278 -28.28 12.99 46.47
N HIS A 279 -29.25 13.88 46.28
CA HIS A 279 -30.63 13.47 46.05
C HIS A 279 -30.70 12.74 44.71
N SER A 280 -31.01 11.45 44.77
CA SER A 280 -31.34 10.60 43.61
C SER A 280 -32.82 10.69 43.33
#